data_AF-A0AA91JXR5-F1
#
_entry.id   AF-A0AA91JXR5-F1
#
_cell.length_a   1.000
_cell.length_b   1.000
_cell.length_c   1.000
_cell.angle_alpha   90.00
_cell.angle_beta   90.00
_cell.angle_gamma   90.00
#
_symmetry.space_group_name_H-M   'P 1'
#
loop_
_entity.id
_entity.type
_entity.pdbx_description
1 polymer ?
#
loop_
_entity_poly.entity_id
_entity_poly.type
_entity_poly.pdbx_seq_one_letter_code
_entity_poly.pdbx_strand_id
1 'polypeptide(L)'
;MTKIISLFNNKGGVGKTTTIFNLSASLAAVGKKVLLIDFDPQCNLSIATIGYDEFADYLERTEDYQYGRTIRAFAQPSLQPTQNAEVYLTQPKYQKNIINNQITTIYGQAIIDVVPGDFWLNSFADTLTVGTDVVQGTSLYRFLIPYLLVENLKKGNKVYDYVLIDLPPSFNTLVRSALYCSDYFLVPCTPDSFSAYCVSLIGEVLPTFIDDWNQGKRRYEVSNRYDKLIPLKGKPKFGGWIFNGFDTKKYTSTGERKEIGADQVHLDKIKATIKNVLFPKLEAISAHQCVPNFISLEPVVKIEDLNVMASEIQKLNVPLKYLSSQTPTIFPSWSLYQKQLMKRMDEQYDLLAQHIINYFIDED
;
A
#
# COMPACT_ATOMS: atom_id res chain seq x y z
N MET A 1 17.28 5.14 -4.35
CA MET A 1 17.00 4.71 -2.97
C MET A 1 15.69 3.91 -2.96
N THR A 2 15.42 3.04 -1.98
CA THR A 2 14.13 2.33 -1.89
C THR A 2 13.02 3.30 -1.50
N LYS A 3 11.89 3.28 -2.20
CA LYS A 3 10.73 4.15 -1.91
C LYS A 3 9.63 3.39 -1.19
N ILE A 4 9.21 3.87 -0.03
CA ILE A 4 8.15 3.27 0.79
C ILE A 4 6.84 4.03 0.57
N ILE A 5 5.83 3.31 0.12
CA ILE A 5 4.54 3.86 -0.30
C ILE A 5 3.42 3.14 0.45
N SER A 6 2.61 3.91 1.17
CA SER A 6 1.40 3.39 1.80
C SER A 6 0.17 3.64 0.93
N LEU A 7 -0.73 2.65 0.81
CA LEU A 7 -2.07 2.91 0.29
C LEU A 7 -3.03 3.00 1.47
N PHE A 8 -3.66 4.16 1.63
CA PHE A 8 -4.51 4.41 2.79
C PHE A 8 -5.82 5.12 2.41
N ASN A 9 -6.91 4.64 3.00
CA ASN A 9 -8.19 5.33 3.07
C ASN A 9 -8.95 4.81 4.28
N ASN A 10 -9.62 5.71 5.00
CA ASN A 10 -10.46 5.42 6.17
C ASN A 10 -11.81 4.73 5.81
N LYS A 11 -11.80 3.88 4.78
CA LYS A 11 -12.93 3.10 4.30
C LYS A 11 -12.46 1.71 3.89
N GLY A 12 -13.18 0.69 4.35
CA GLY A 12 -13.04 -0.68 3.85
C GLY A 12 -13.54 -0.79 2.40
N GLY A 13 -13.01 -1.73 1.62
CA GLY A 13 -13.55 -2.03 0.29
C GLY A 13 -13.26 -1.02 -0.83
N VAL A 14 -12.45 0.02 -0.62
CA VAL A 14 -12.05 0.96 -1.70
C VAL A 14 -11.02 0.41 -2.68
N GLY A 15 -10.64 -0.87 -2.53
CA GLY A 15 -9.65 -1.54 -3.36
C GLY A 15 -8.19 -1.24 -3.02
N LYS A 16 -7.83 -0.98 -1.75
CA LYS A 16 -6.43 -0.79 -1.29
C LYS A 16 -5.55 -1.99 -1.66
N THR A 17 -5.87 -3.16 -1.11
CA THR A 17 -5.21 -4.44 -1.37
C THR A 17 -5.16 -4.78 -2.86
N THR A 18 -6.28 -4.61 -3.55
CA THR A 18 -6.39 -4.90 -4.99
C THR A 18 -5.52 -3.96 -5.82
N THR A 19 -5.46 -2.68 -5.45
CA THR A 19 -4.57 -1.72 -6.09
C THR A 19 -3.11 -2.09 -5.86
N ILE A 20 -2.72 -2.42 -4.61
CA ILE A 20 -1.35 -2.86 -4.31
C ILE A 20 -0.97 -4.07 -5.17
N PHE A 21 -1.84 -5.07 -5.23
CA PHE A 21 -1.51 -6.30 -5.95
C PHE A 21 -1.32 -6.05 -7.45
N ASN A 22 -2.21 -5.30 -8.10
CA ASN A 22 -2.10 -4.99 -9.53
C ASN A 22 -0.99 -3.97 -9.84
N LEU A 23 -0.79 -2.97 -8.98
CA LEU A 23 0.31 -2.02 -9.10
C LEU A 23 1.66 -2.72 -9.00
N SER A 24 1.80 -3.69 -8.08
CA SER A 24 3.03 -4.47 -7.94
C SER A 24 3.38 -5.23 -9.22
N ALA A 25 2.38 -5.83 -9.88
CA ALA A 25 2.56 -6.53 -11.14
C ALA A 25 2.98 -5.59 -12.27
N SER A 26 2.45 -4.36 -12.28
CA SER A 26 2.76 -3.34 -13.29
C SER A 26 4.17 -2.77 -13.12
N LEU A 27 4.57 -2.46 -11.88
CA LEU A 27 5.96 -2.09 -11.55
C LEU A 27 6.94 -3.22 -11.90
N ALA A 28 6.57 -4.47 -11.59
CA ALA A 28 7.38 -5.63 -11.90
C ALA A 28 7.53 -5.87 -13.41
N ALA A 29 6.47 -5.65 -14.19
CA ALA A 29 6.49 -5.82 -15.65
C ALA A 29 7.49 -4.88 -16.35
N VAL A 30 7.78 -3.72 -15.75
CA VAL A 30 8.83 -2.78 -16.22
C VAL A 30 10.16 -2.94 -15.46
N GLY A 31 10.36 -4.09 -14.81
CA GLY A 31 11.62 -4.49 -14.20
C GLY A 31 11.95 -3.82 -12.87
N LYS A 32 10.96 -3.37 -12.10
CA LYS A 32 11.18 -2.81 -10.75
C LYS A 32 11.05 -3.88 -9.68
N LYS A 33 12.00 -3.96 -8.75
CA LYS A 33 11.93 -4.84 -7.59
C LYS A 33 10.96 -4.26 -6.56
N VAL A 34 9.92 -5.00 -6.22
CA VAL A 34 8.83 -4.58 -5.35
C VAL A 34 8.76 -5.48 -4.11
N LEU A 35 8.68 -4.87 -2.94
CA LEU A 35 8.33 -5.55 -1.69
C LEU A 35 6.89 -5.20 -1.32
N LEU A 36 6.08 -6.21 -1.04
CA LEU A 36 4.75 -6.04 -0.47
C LEU A 36 4.81 -6.31 1.02
N ILE A 37 4.27 -5.39 1.82
CA ILE A 37 4.12 -5.58 3.26
C ILE A 37 2.63 -5.56 3.59
N ASP A 38 2.12 -6.69 4.06
CA ASP A 38 0.76 -6.77 4.57
C ASP A 38 0.73 -6.32 6.04
N PHE A 39 0.40 -5.04 6.25
CA PHE A 39 0.33 -4.41 7.57
C PHE A 39 -1.11 -4.15 8.01
N ASP A 40 -2.06 -4.87 7.40
CA ASP A 40 -3.46 -4.96 7.82
C ASP A 40 -3.65 -6.27 8.61
N PRO A 41 -4.16 -6.22 9.86
CA PRO A 41 -4.47 -7.42 10.62
C PRO A 41 -5.44 -8.38 9.90
N GLN A 42 -6.21 -7.94 8.90
CA GLN A 42 -7.08 -8.82 8.10
C GLN A 42 -6.34 -9.71 7.11
N CYS A 43 -5.07 -9.42 6.84
CA CYS A 43 -4.18 -10.23 6.00
C CYS A 43 -4.68 -10.45 4.55
N ASN A 44 -5.48 -9.51 4.02
CA ASN A 44 -6.09 -9.64 2.69
C ASN A 44 -5.05 -9.65 1.57
N LEU A 45 -3.94 -8.91 1.72
CA LEU A 45 -2.88 -8.89 0.72
C LEU A 45 -2.15 -10.23 0.66
N SER A 46 -1.88 -10.83 1.81
CA SER A 46 -1.28 -12.16 1.92
C SER A 46 -2.19 -13.17 1.22
N ILE A 47 -3.47 -13.21 1.58
CA ILE A 47 -4.44 -14.14 0.97
C ILE A 47 -4.55 -13.92 -0.54
N ALA A 48 -4.59 -12.67 -1.01
CA ALA A 48 -4.67 -12.36 -2.45
C ALA A 48 -3.40 -12.77 -3.22
N THR A 49 -2.22 -12.72 -2.59
CA THR A 49 -0.93 -12.98 -3.26
C THR A 49 -0.52 -14.45 -3.22
N ILE A 50 -0.62 -15.12 -2.07
CA ILE A 50 -0.13 -16.50 -1.87
C ILE A 50 -1.23 -17.54 -1.71
N GLY A 51 -2.47 -17.12 -1.47
CA GLY A 51 -3.62 -18.01 -1.27
C GLY A 51 -3.81 -18.41 0.18
N TYR A 52 -5.03 -18.84 0.52
CA TYR A 52 -5.43 -19.14 1.90
C TYR A 52 -4.63 -20.29 2.52
N ASP A 53 -4.49 -21.41 1.79
CA ASP A 53 -3.81 -22.61 2.32
C ASP A 53 -2.33 -22.33 2.59
N GLU A 54 -1.62 -21.75 1.61
CA GLU A 54 -0.21 -21.39 1.81
C GLU A 54 -0.08 -20.37 2.96
N PHE A 55 -0.94 -19.35 3.02
CA PHE A 55 -0.91 -18.37 4.11
C PHE A 55 -1.13 -18.99 5.50
N ALA A 56 -1.99 -20.01 5.62
CA ALA A 56 -2.20 -20.73 6.87
C ALA A 56 -0.89 -21.36 7.38
N ASP A 57 -0.09 -21.95 6.49
CA ASP A 57 1.22 -22.51 6.84
C ASP A 57 2.16 -21.43 7.41
N TYR A 58 2.12 -20.20 6.89
CA TYR A 58 2.96 -19.09 7.39
C TYR A 58 2.57 -18.65 8.80
N LEU A 59 1.31 -18.84 9.21
CA LEU A 59 0.82 -18.52 10.56
C LEU A 59 1.17 -19.60 11.59
N GLU A 60 1.46 -20.83 11.15
CA GLU A 60 1.79 -21.93 12.05
C GLU A 60 3.01 -21.61 12.91
N ARG A 61 2.93 -21.95 14.19
CA ARG A 61 4.00 -21.76 15.16
C ARG A 61 4.58 -23.10 15.56
N THR A 62 5.89 -23.23 15.42
CA THR A 62 6.66 -24.41 15.79
C THR A 62 7.81 -24.01 16.72
N GLU A 63 8.60 -24.99 17.17
CA GLU A 63 9.81 -24.71 17.94
C GLU A 63 10.80 -23.82 17.16
N ASP A 64 10.91 -24.06 15.84
CA ASP A 64 11.75 -23.27 14.93
C ASP A 64 11.12 -21.92 14.55
N TYR A 65 9.79 -21.84 14.45
CA TYR A 65 9.05 -20.64 14.05
C TYR A 65 8.11 -20.16 15.16
N GLN A 66 8.67 -19.71 16.27
CA GLN A 66 7.89 -19.34 17.47
C GLN A 66 6.84 -18.24 17.22
N TYR A 67 7.07 -17.40 16.22
CA TYR A 67 6.19 -16.29 15.82
C TYR A 67 5.55 -16.50 14.45
N GLY A 68 5.61 -17.72 13.93
CA GLY A 68 5.29 -18.01 12.53
C GLY A 68 6.33 -17.40 11.59
N ARG A 69 6.01 -17.35 10.31
CA ARG A 69 6.85 -16.81 9.24
C ARG A 69 6.25 -15.52 8.67
N THR A 70 5.58 -14.76 9.52
CA THR A 70 4.88 -13.52 9.16
C THR A 70 5.68 -12.28 9.60
N ILE A 71 5.13 -11.09 9.38
CA ILE A 71 5.66 -9.83 9.93
C ILE A 71 5.89 -9.88 11.45
N ARG A 72 5.17 -10.74 12.17
CA ARG A 72 5.33 -10.92 13.62
C ARG A 72 6.73 -11.43 13.97
N ALA A 73 7.31 -12.32 13.17
CA ALA A 73 8.65 -12.87 13.38
C ALA A 73 9.75 -11.80 13.38
N PHE A 74 9.50 -10.67 12.72
CA PHE A 74 10.36 -9.51 12.80
C PHE A 74 9.92 -8.56 13.91
N ALA A 75 8.64 -8.18 13.90
CA ALA A 75 8.12 -7.08 14.72
C ALA A 75 8.18 -7.39 16.22
N GLN A 76 7.76 -8.58 16.65
CA GLN A 76 7.69 -8.95 18.07
C GLN A 76 9.09 -9.05 18.70
N PRO A 77 10.08 -9.76 18.11
CA PRO A 77 11.45 -9.76 18.60
C PRO A 77 12.12 -8.39 18.56
N SER A 78 11.81 -7.55 17.58
CA SER A 78 12.40 -6.20 17.49
C SER A 78 12.05 -5.31 18.68
N LEU A 79 11.02 -5.65 19.47
CA LEU A 79 10.68 -4.97 20.71
C LEU A 79 11.49 -5.46 21.92
N GLN A 80 12.23 -6.57 21.77
CA GLN A 80 12.95 -7.29 22.81
C GLN A 80 14.43 -7.46 22.41
N PRO A 81 15.37 -6.69 22.99
CA PRO A 81 16.78 -6.69 22.57
C PRO A 81 17.49 -8.04 22.60
N THR A 82 16.95 -9.02 23.33
CA THR A 82 17.54 -10.36 23.55
C THR A 82 17.12 -11.39 22.50
N GLN A 83 16.22 -11.04 21.57
CA GLN A 83 15.72 -11.97 20.56
C GLN A 83 16.20 -11.61 19.15
N ASN A 84 16.46 -12.62 18.34
CA ASN A 84 16.79 -12.42 16.93
C ASN A 84 15.50 -12.15 16.14
N ALA A 85 15.46 -10.99 15.48
CA ALA A 85 14.38 -10.63 14.57
C ALA A 85 14.70 -11.14 13.16
N GLU A 86 13.79 -11.94 12.59
CA GLU A 86 13.94 -12.51 11.26
C GLU A 86 12.84 -12.03 10.34
N VAL A 87 13.20 -11.78 9.08
CA VAL A 87 12.24 -11.38 8.05
C VAL A 87 12.05 -12.55 7.10
N TYR A 88 10.85 -13.11 7.11
CA TYR A 88 10.44 -14.15 6.18
C TYR A 88 9.79 -13.53 4.95
N LEU A 89 10.16 -14.06 3.78
CA LEU A 89 9.67 -13.60 2.50
C LEU A 89 9.06 -14.77 1.73
N THR A 90 7.98 -14.48 1.04
CA THR A 90 7.38 -15.37 0.04
C THR A 90 7.18 -14.61 -1.27
N GLN A 91 6.66 -15.29 -2.28
CA GLN A 91 6.41 -14.73 -3.60
C GLN A 91 4.96 -14.96 -4.00
N PRO A 92 4.35 -14.06 -4.79
CA PRO A 92 3.01 -14.29 -5.30
C PRO A 92 2.90 -15.63 -6.04
N LYS A 93 1.78 -16.35 -5.85
CA LYS A 93 1.56 -17.68 -6.43
C LYS A 93 1.67 -17.69 -7.95
N TYR A 94 1.13 -16.65 -8.61
CA TYR A 94 1.24 -16.51 -10.06
C TYR A 94 2.70 -16.37 -10.53
N GLN A 95 3.57 -15.74 -9.72
CA GLN A 95 4.99 -15.61 -10.02
C GLN A 95 5.69 -16.96 -9.97
N LYS A 96 5.35 -17.81 -8.99
CA LYS A 96 5.88 -19.17 -8.87
C LYS A 96 5.45 -20.07 -10.04
N ASN A 97 4.25 -19.87 -10.57
CA ASN A 97 3.70 -20.71 -11.66
C ASN A 97 4.17 -20.28 -13.06
N ILE A 98 4.54 -19.02 -13.26
CA ILE A 98 5.08 -18.48 -14.53
C ILE A 98 6.61 -18.68 -14.63
N ILE A 99 7.22 -19.43 -13.68
CA ILE A 99 8.62 -19.89 -13.75
C ILE A 99 8.88 -20.72 -15.02
N ASN A 100 7.83 -21.24 -15.67
CA ASN A 100 7.97 -21.95 -16.94
C ASN A 100 7.86 -21.10 -18.22
N ASN A 101 7.50 -19.80 -18.18
CA ASN A 101 7.57 -18.92 -19.36
C ASN A 101 7.27 -17.42 -19.04
N GLN A 102 8.29 -16.64 -18.65
CA GLN A 102 8.29 -15.15 -18.67
C GLN A 102 7.83 -14.38 -17.41
N ILE A 103 8.30 -14.72 -16.22
CA ILE A 103 8.64 -13.67 -15.23
C ILE A 103 10.14 -13.72 -15.01
N THR A 104 10.81 -12.70 -15.55
CA THR A 104 12.24 -12.46 -15.44
C THR A 104 12.61 -12.32 -13.97
N THR A 105 13.66 -12.99 -13.52
CA THR A 105 14.37 -12.54 -12.32
C THR A 105 15.35 -11.47 -12.74
N ILE A 106 15.57 -10.45 -11.91
CA ILE A 106 16.64 -9.46 -12.15
C ILE A 106 17.85 -9.89 -11.34
N TYR A 107 18.92 -10.31 -12.02
CA TYR A 107 20.11 -10.89 -11.40
C TYR A 107 19.80 -12.09 -10.49
N GLY A 108 18.84 -12.94 -10.87
CA GLY A 108 18.44 -14.11 -10.07
C GLY A 108 17.56 -13.81 -8.86
N GLN A 109 17.14 -12.56 -8.65
CA GLN A 109 16.19 -12.18 -7.59
C GLN A 109 14.75 -12.08 -8.11
N ALA A 110 13.81 -12.52 -7.28
CA ALA A 110 12.39 -12.30 -7.48
C ALA A 110 12.09 -10.81 -7.65
N ILE A 111 11.20 -10.48 -8.60
CA ILE A 111 10.81 -9.09 -8.83
C ILE A 111 9.78 -8.65 -7.79
N ILE A 112 8.92 -9.56 -7.31
CA ILE A 112 7.99 -9.28 -6.22
C ILE A 112 8.25 -10.27 -5.08
N ASP A 113 8.55 -9.73 -3.90
CA ASP A 113 8.55 -10.46 -2.63
C ASP A 113 7.41 -9.92 -1.74
N VAL A 114 6.90 -10.77 -0.84
CA VAL A 114 5.81 -10.46 0.09
C VAL A 114 6.25 -10.79 1.51
N VAL A 115 6.03 -9.85 2.43
CA VAL A 115 6.05 -10.10 3.88
C VAL A 115 4.61 -10.42 4.30
N PRO A 116 4.31 -11.67 4.71
CA PRO A 116 2.96 -12.05 5.10
C PRO A 116 2.50 -11.30 6.36
N GLY A 117 1.22 -10.96 6.38
CA GLY A 117 0.56 -10.31 7.51
C GLY A 117 0.34 -11.27 8.68
N ASP A 118 -0.09 -10.73 9.82
CA ASP A 118 -0.44 -11.54 10.99
C ASP A 118 -1.63 -10.92 11.73
N PHE A 119 -2.59 -11.75 12.17
CA PHE A 119 -3.73 -11.32 12.98
C PHE A 119 -3.31 -10.66 14.30
N TRP A 120 -2.11 -10.99 14.81
CA TRP A 120 -1.47 -10.37 15.98
C TRP A 120 -1.23 -8.88 15.84
N LEU A 121 -1.23 -8.32 14.62
CA LEU A 121 -1.11 -6.89 14.41
C LEU A 121 -2.19 -6.09 15.17
N ASN A 122 -3.34 -6.68 15.47
CA ASN A 122 -4.33 -6.07 16.38
C ASN A 122 -3.74 -5.80 17.77
N SER A 123 -3.15 -6.83 18.39
CA SER A 123 -2.49 -6.69 19.71
C SER A 123 -1.24 -5.82 19.64
N PHE A 124 -0.54 -5.81 18.51
CA PHE A 124 0.58 -4.89 18.29
C PHE A 124 0.10 -3.43 18.26
N ALA A 125 -1.04 -3.15 17.64
CA ALA A 125 -1.63 -1.82 17.62
C ALA A 125 -1.93 -1.31 19.04
N ASP A 126 -2.44 -2.17 19.91
CA ASP A 126 -2.79 -1.85 21.29
C ASP A 126 -1.57 -1.61 22.19
N THR A 127 -0.41 -2.19 21.85
CA THR A 127 0.83 -2.01 22.62
C THR A 127 1.56 -0.72 22.27
N LEU A 128 1.30 -0.13 21.09
CA LEU A 128 1.87 1.15 20.66
C LEU A 128 1.10 2.32 21.30
N THR A 129 1.73 3.05 22.22
CA THR A 129 1.04 4.13 22.93
C THR A 129 1.49 5.50 22.41
N VAL A 130 0.65 6.19 21.64
CA VAL A 130 1.00 7.51 21.07
C VAL A 130 1.35 8.54 22.15
N GLY A 131 0.56 8.61 23.22
CA GLY A 131 0.76 9.63 24.27
C GLY A 131 2.05 9.44 25.07
N THR A 132 2.44 8.20 25.38
CA THR A 132 3.65 7.91 26.17
C THR A 132 4.88 7.69 25.30
N ASP A 133 4.73 7.04 24.15
CA ASP A 133 5.87 6.65 23.33
C ASP A 133 6.16 7.76 22.31
N VAL A 134 5.20 8.03 21.42
CA VAL A 134 5.40 9.03 20.36
C VAL A 134 5.59 10.41 20.97
N VAL A 135 4.59 10.96 21.66
CA VAL A 135 4.61 12.36 22.10
C VAL A 135 5.72 12.64 23.12
N GLN A 136 6.06 11.70 24.02
CA GLN A 136 7.18 11.89 24.95
C GLN A 136 8.55 11.62 24.32
N GLY A 137 8.59 11.07 23.11
CA GLY A 137 9.83 10.74 22.43
C GLY A 137 10.51 9.49 23.00
N THR A 138 9.76 8.56 23.59
CA THR A 138 10.29 7.29 24.09
C THR A 138 9.96 6.17 23.12
N SER A 139 10.89 5.22 22.93
CA SER A 139 10.64 4.02 22.10
C SER A 139 10.15 4.30 20.66
N LEU A 140 10.52 5.45 20.05
CA LEU A 140 10.03 5.85 18.72
C LEU A 140 10.28 4.81 17.62
N TYR A 141 11.35 4.02 17.74
CA TYR A 141 11.67 2.93 16.82
C TYR A 141 10.56 1.88 16.69
N ARG A 142 9.71 1.71 17.71
CA ARG A 142 8.55 0.79 17.66
C ARG A 142 7.51 1.20 16.62
N PHE A 143 7.48 2.47 16.24
CA PHE A 143 6.62 3.00 15.17
C PHE A 143 7.28 2.96 13.80
N LEU A 144 8.48 2.39 13.69
CA LEU A 144 9.23 2.30 12.44
C LEU A 144 9.36 0.85 11.93
N ILE A 145 8.52 -0.08 12.41
CA ILE A 145 8.63 -1.51 12.08
C ILE A 145 8.69 -1.78 10.56
N PRO A 146 7.79 -1.24 9.71
CA PRO A 146 7.90 -1.44 8.27
C PRO A 146 9.24 -0.98 7.69
N TYR A 147 9.76 0.17 8.14
CA TYR A 147 11.06 0.67 7.70
C TYR A 147 12.24 -0.17 8.21
N LEU A 148 12.23 -0.54 9.49
CA LEU A 148 13.28 -1.36 10.11
C LEU A 148 13.37 -2.74 9.47
N LEU A 149 12.22 -3.30 9.07
CA LEU A 149 12.14 -4.54 8.31
C LEU A 149 12.87 -4.39 6.97
N VAL A 150 12.58 -3.32 6.22
CA VAL A 150 13.23 -3.03 4.93
C VAL A 150 14.74 -2.86 5.10
N GLU A 151 15.18 -2.15 6.13
CA GLU A 151 16.62 -2.00 6.42
C GLU A 151 17.28 -3.33 6.84
N ASN A 152 16.57 -4.21 7.54
CA ASN A 152 17.08 -5.55 7.86
C ASN A 152 17.29 -6.38 6.58
N LEU A 153 16.32 -6.39 5.67
CA LEU A 153 16.44 -7.05 4.37
C LEU A 153 17.62 -6.50 3.56
N LYS A 154 17.82 -5.18 3.58
CA LYS A 154 18.94 -4.50 2.91
C LYS A 154 20.29 -4.95 3.45
N LYS A 155 20.44 -5.14 4.78
CA LYS A 155 21.65 -5.72 5.39
C LYS A 155 21.91 -7.15 4.90
N GLY A 156 20.85 -7.90 4.60
CA GLY A 156 20.90 -9.22 3.96
C GLY A 156 21.04 -9.18 2.43
N ASN A 157 21.45 -8.05 1.83
CA ASN A 157 21.60 -7.85 0.38
C ASN A 157 20.29 -8.00 -0.44
N LYS A 158 19.12 -7.87 0.19
CA LYS A 158 17.83 -7.75 -0.50
C LYS A 158 17.39 -6.29 -0.54
N VAL A 159 17.45 -5.70 -1.74
CA VAL A 159 17.12 -4.30 -1.99
C VAL A 159 15.97 -4.22 -3.00
N TYR A 160 15.03 -3.33 -2.73
CA TYR A 160 13.85 -3.10 -3.56
C TYR A 160 13.86 -1.66 -4.09
N ASP A 161 13.28 -1.46 -5.27
CA ASP A 161 13.02 -0.12 -5.79
C ASP A 161 11.84 0.50 -5.05
N TYR A 162 10.79 -0.30 -4.83
CA TYR A 162 9.54 0.13 -4.20
C TYR A 162 9.09 -0.84 -3.10
N VAL A 163 8.53 -0.29 -2.03
CA VAL A 163 7.86 -1.02 -0.96
C VAL A 163 6.42 -0.53 -0.91
N LEU A 164 5.45 -1.42 -1.08
CA LEU A 164 4.03 -1.11 -0.99
C LEU A 164 3.46 -1.68 0.31
N ILE A 165 2.86 -0.83 1.14
CA ILE A 165 2.29 -1.22 2.44
C ILE A 165 0.76 -1.22 2.34
N ASP A 166 0.14 -2.38 2.59
CA ASP A 166 -1.31 -2.49 2.77
C ASP A 166 -1.70 -2.17 4.20
N LEU A 167 -2.80 -1.43 4.37
CA LEU A 167 -3.16 -0.81 5.64
C LEU A 167 -4.62 -1.06 6.01
N PRO A 168 -4.93 -1.15 7.31
CA PRO A 168 -6.30 -1.25 7.78
C PRO A 168 -7.08 0.04 7.48
N PRO A 169 -8.42 -0.05 7.42
CA PRO A 169 -9.28 1.08 7.04
C PRO A 169 -9.52 2.10 8.16
N SER A 170 -8.84 2.00 9.30
CA SER A 170 -9.05 2.87 10.47
C SER A 170 -7.78 3.62 10.83
N PHE A 171 -7.89 4.90 11.19
CA PHE A 171 -6.79 5.75 11.70
C PHE A 171 -6.21 5.29 13.06
N ASN A 172 -5.75 4.06 13.14
CA ASN A 172 -5.13 3.48 14.33
C ASN A 172 -3.61 3.69 14.34
N THR A 173 -2.95 3.12 15.35
CA THR A 173 -1.50 3.16 15.55
C THR A 173 -0.71 2.47 14.44
N LEU A 174 -1.26 1.47 13.76
CA LEU A 174 -0.61 0.82 12.61
C LEU A 174 -0.55 1.77 11.41
N VAL A 175 -1.64 2.48 11.11
CA VAL A 175 -1.66 3.50 10.06
C VAL A 175 -0.67 4.61 10.38
N ARG A 176 -0.62 5.08 11.63
CA ARG A 176 0.40 6.05 12.09
C ARG A 176 1.82 5.54 11.81
N SER A 177 2.13 4.32 12.28
CA SER A 177 3.44 3.67 12.12
C SER A 177 3.86 3.57 10.65
N ALA A 178 2.96 3.12 9.78
CA ALA A 178 3.22 3.04 8.35
C ALA A 178 3.44 4.43 7.71
N LEU A 179 2.61 5.42 8.03
CA LEU A 179 2.77 6.78 7.51
C LEU A 179 4.06 7.46 8.01
N TYR A 180 4.55 7.14 9.20
CA TYR A 180 5.86 7.62 9.66
C TYR A 180 7.03 6.99 8.88
N CYS A 181 6.84 5.78 8.38
CA CYS A 181 7.82 5.07 7.55
C CYS A 181 7.83 5.53 6.10
N SER A 182 6.67 5.94 5.58
CA SER A 182 6.45 6.16 4.15
C SER A 182 6.99 7.48 3.62
N ASP A 183 7.55 7.42 2.42
CA ASP A 183 7.93 8.59 1.63
C ASP A 183 6.69 9.22 1.00
N TYR A 184 5.78 8.36 0.49
CA TYR A 184 4.54 8.78 -0.13
C TYR A 184 3.35 7.97 0.37
N PHE A 185 2.15 8.54 0.28
CA PHE A 185 0.90 7.79 0.43
C PHE A 185 -0.06 8.07 -0.72
N LEU A 186 -0.80 7.04 -1.13
CA LEU A 186 -1.82 7.08 -2.17
C LEU A 186 -3.20 6.84 -1.56
N VAL A 187 -4.21 7.55 -2.07
CA VAL A 187 -5.58 7.50 -1.53
C VAL A 187 -6.55 6.95 -2.58
N PRO A 188 -6.95 5.67 -2.52
CA PRO A 188 -7.99 5.13 -3.40
C PRO A 188 -9.38 5.54 -2.91
N CYS A 189 -10.23 6.05 -3.80
CA CYS A 189 -11.58 6.55 -3.52
C CYS A 189 -12.61 5.88 -4.44
N THR A 190 -13.77 5.52 -3.89
CA THR A 190 -14.91 4.95 -4.65
C THR A 190 -15.97 6.01 -4.98
N PRO A 191 -16.81 5.82 -6.01
CA PRO A 191 -17.84 6.78 -6.45
C PRO A 191 -19.04 6.80 -5.49
N ASP A 192 -18.83 7.28 -4.27
CA ASP A 192 -19.89 7.41 -3.29
C ASP A 192 -19.65 8.60 -2.37
N SER A 193 -20.72 9.03 -1.70
CA SER A 193 -20.67 10.19 -0.80
C SER A 193 -19.73 10.00 0.39
N PHE A 194 -19.44 8.77 0.80
CA PHE A 194 -18.57 8.50 1.94
C PHE A 194 -17.09 8.70 1.59
N SER A 195 -16.68 8.47 0.34
CA SER A 195 -15.30 8.74 -0.11
C SER A 195 -14.87 10.19 0.11
N ALA A 196 -15.74 11.16 -0.21
CA ALA A 196 -15.46 12.57 0.05
C ALA A 196 -15.29 12.85 1.56
N TYR A 197 -16.09 12.23 2.41
CA TYR A 197 -15.94 12.35 3.87
C TYR A 197 -14.60 11.78 4.34
N CYS A 198 -14.19 10.61 3.85
CA CYS A 198 -12.89 10.02 4.20
C CYS A 198 -11.70 10.89 3.77
N VAL A 199 -11.79 11.54 2.61
CA VAL A 199 -10.77 12.51 2.16
C VAL A 199 -10.69 13.69 3.11
N SER A 200 -11.81 14.25 3.55
CA SER A 200 -11.82 15.32 4.57
C SER A 200 -11.13 14.86 5.87
N LEU A 201 -11.43 13.63 6.31
CA LEU A 201 -10.86 13.08 7.53
C LEU A 201 -9.34 12.91 7.45
N ILE A 202 -8.79 12.56 6.28
CA ILE A 202 -7.33 12.56 6.07
C ILE A 202 -6.75 13.96 6.32
N GLY A 203 -7.39 15.01 5.80
CA GLY A 203 -6.97 16.39 6.03
C GLY A 203 -7.05 16.82 7.51
N GLU A 204 -7.94 16.24 8.30
CA GLU A 204 -8.05 16.54 9.74
C GLU A 204 -7.03 15.76 10.57
N VAL A 205 -6.82 14.48 10.25
CA VAL A 205 -6.08 13.55 11.10
C VAL A 205 -4.57 13.55 10.80
N LEU A 206 -4.17 13.62 9.53
CA LEU A 206 -2.76 13.54 9.15
C LEU A 206 -1.89 14.67 9.73
N PRO A 207 -2.33 15.94 9.77
CA PRO A 207 -1.56 17.00 10.44
C PRO A 207 -1.31 16.69 11.92
N THR A 208 -2.29 16.13 12.62
CA THR A 208 -2.15 15.73 14.03
C THR A 208 -1.11 14.61 14.18
N PHE A 209 -1.11 13.62 13.29
CA PHE A 209 -0.13 12.53 13.32
C PHE A 209 1.30 13.07 13.18
N ILE A 210 1.51 14.01 12.27
CA ILE A 210 2.81 14.63 11.99
C ILE A 210 3.24 15.53 13.15
N ASP A 211 2.32 16.27 13.77
CA ASP A 211 2.64 17.07 14.95
C ASP A 211 3.04 16.19 16.15
N ASP A 212 2.27 15.14 16.45
CA ASP A 212 2.60 14.16 17.51
C ASP A 212 4.01 13.58 17.31
N TRP A 213 4.34 13.18 16.08
CA TRP A 213 5.67 12.67 15.73
C TRP A 213 6.75 13.73 15.93
N ASN A 214 6.54 14.96 15.46
CA ASN A 214 7.53 16.02 15.57
C ASN A 214 7.75 16.46 17.01
N GLN A 215 6.72 16.47 17.86
CA GLN A 215 6.86 16.70 19.30
C GLN A 215 7.75 15.63 19.94
N GLY A 216 7.47 14.36 19.65
CA GLY A 216 8.26 13.22 20.08
C GLY A 216 9.71 13.27 19.64
N LYS A 217 9.90 13.47 18.34
CA LYS A 217 11.20 13.59 17.68
C LYS A 217 12.06 14.67 18.33
N ARG A 218 11.52 15.86 18.56
CA ARG A 218 12.25 16.95 19.23
C ARG A 218 12.74 16.54 20.62
N ARG A 219 11.91 15.85 21.40
CA ARG A 219 12.29 15.35 22.74
C ARG A 219 13.34 14.24 22.67
N TYR A 220 13.16 13.31 21.74
CA TYR A 220 14.09 12.20 21.51
C TYR A 220 15.49 12.69 21.12
N GLU A 221 15.58 13.65 20.20
CA GLU A 221 16.84 14.20 19.68
C GLU A 221 17.70 14.88 20.75
N VAL A 222 17.08 15.46 21.80
CA VAL A 222 17.82 16.09 22.93
C VAL A 222 18.80 15.10 23.57
N SER A 223 18.35 13.86 23.78
CA SER A 223 19.12 12.79 24.43
C SER A 223 19.85 11.86 23.46
N ASN A 224 19.51 11.90 22.16
CA ASN A 224 20.01 10.97 21.14
C ASN A 224 20.60 11.69 19.92
N ARG A 225 21.48 12.67 20.15
CA ARG A 225 22.02 13.58 19.11
C ARG A 225 22.76 12.91 17.95
N TYR A 226 23.17 11.66 18.10
CA TYR A 226 23.90 10.89 17.08
C TYR A 226 22.99 9.96 16.26
N ASP A 227 21.71 9.86 16.60
CA ASP A 227 20.75 9.10 15.81
C ASP A 227 20.55 9.76 14.43
N LYS A 228 20.74 8.99 13.37
CA LYS A 228 20.60 9.47 11.98
C LYS A 228 19.28 9.08 11.34
N LEU A 229 18.50 8.20 11.97
CA LEU A 229 17.29 7.64 11.39
C LEU A 229 16.06 8.46 11.75
N ILE A 230 15.82 8.67 13.04
CA ILE A 230 14.63 9.36 13.55
C ILE A 230 14.43 10.76 12.91
N PRO A 231 15.48 11.58 12.70
CA PRO A 231 15.34 12.88 12.03
C PRO A 231 14.76 12.83 10.59
N LEU A 232 14.94 11.69 9.91
CA LEU A 232 14.54 11.49 8.51
C LEU A 232 13.10 10.97 8.35
N LYS A 233 12.42 10.61 9.45
CA LYS A 233 11.10 9.96 9.43
C LYS A 233 9.96 10.90 9.81
N GLY A 234 8.73 10.45 9.54
CA GLY A 234 7.50 11.21 9.82
C GLY A 234 7.22 12.33 8.81
N LYS A 235 7.65 12.17 7.56
CA LYS A 235 7.46 13.15 6.48
C LYS A 235 6.71 12.58 5.26
N PRO A 236 5.55 11.92 5.43
CA PRO A 236 4.84 11.35 4.29
C PRO A 236 4.34 12.45 3.35
N LYS A 237 4.54 12.27 2.04
CA LYS A 237 4.05 13.16 0.99
C LYS A 237 2.78 12.59 0.35
N PHE A 238 1.80 13.44 0.04
CA PHE A 238 0.63 13.02 -0.72
C PHE A 238 1.06 12.70 -2.14
N GLY A 239 0.95 11.43 -2.53
CA GLY A 239 1.39 10.92 -3.83
C GLY A 239 0.33 10.97 -4.92
N GLY A 240 -0.91 11.30 -4.55
CA GLY A 240 -2.08 11.36 -5.42
C GLY A 240 -3.22 10.47 -4.93
N TRP A 241 -4.31 10.50 -5.68
CA TRP A 241 -5.51 9.71 -5.39
C TRP A 241 -5.97 8.94 -6.62
N ILE A 242 -6.71 7.87 -6.40
CA ILE A 242 -7.16 6.92 -7.42
C ILE A 242 -8.67 6.88 -7.38
N PHE A 243 -9.34 7.04 -8.52
CA PHE A 243 -10.80 6.88 -8.58
C PHE A 243 -11.12 5.45 -9.00
N ASN A 244 -11.74 4.67 -8.11
CA ASN A 244 -11.85 3.23 -8.22
C ASN A 244 -13.31 2.76 -8.17
N GLY A 245 -13.67 1.71 -8.90
CA GLY A 245 -14.96 1.05 -8.77
C GLY A 245 -16.14 1.87 -9.30
N PHE A 246 -15.95 2.62 -10.38
CA PHE A 246 -17.04 3.31 -11.09
C PHE A 246 -17.50 2.52 -12.31
N ASP A 247 -18.74 2.80 -12.72
CA ASP A 247 -19.35 2.23 -13.91
C ASP A 247 -19.19 3.19 -15.10
N THR A 248 -18.94 2.62 -16.29
CA THR A 248 -18.91 3.40 -17.54
C THR A 248 -20.09 3.10 -18.44
N LYS A 249 -20.58 4.15 -19.13
CA LYS A 249 -21.46 4.00 -20.29
C LYS A 249 -20.69 4.34 -21.56
N LYS A 250 -20.85 3.48 -22.58
CA LYS A 250 -20.31 3.73 -23.92
C LYS A 250 -21.29 4.63 -24.68
N TYR A 251 -20.82 5.78 -25.13
CA TYR A 251 -21.59 6.66 -26.01
C TYR A 251 -21.54 6.10 -27.43
N THR A 252 -22.71 5.78 -27.99
CA THR A 252 -22.83 5.15 -29.31
C THR A 252 -22.41 6.07 -30.45
N SER A 253 -22.40 7.39 -30.25
CA SER A 253 -22.08 8.40 -31.27
C SER A 253 -20.58 8.67 -31.43
N THR A 254 -19.79 8.63 -30.35
CA THR A 254 -18.35 8.94 -30.37
C THR A 254 -17.46 7.73 -30.09
N GLY A 255 -18.04 6.62 -29.61
CA GLY A 255 -17.30 5.46 -29.13
C GLY A 255 -16.59 5.67 -27.79
N GLU A 256 -16.61 6.89 -27.25
CA GLU A 256 -16.04 7.24 -25.95
C GLU A 256 -16.79 6.56 -24.81
N ARG A 257 -16.03 6.11 -23.81
CA ARG A 257 -16.58 5.67 -22.52
C ARG A 257 -16.40 6.80 -21.51
N LYS A 258 -17.48 7.16 -20.83
CA LYS A 258 -17.44 8.07 -19.69
C LYS A 258 -18.16 7.44 -18.51
N GLU A 259 -17.80 7.91 -17.34
CA GLU A 259 -18.47 7.65 -16.07
C GLU A 259 -19.98 7.88 -16.23
N ILE A 260 -20.79 7.04 -15.57
CA ILE A 260 -22.23 7.33 -15.47
C ILE A 260 -22.41 8.67 -14.75
N GLY A 261 -23.44 9.44 -15.10
CA GLY A 261 -23.67 10.77 -14.53
C GLY A 261 -23.66 10.83 -12.99
N ALA A 262 -24.09 9.77 -12.31
CA ALA A 262 -24.01 9.67 -10.84
C ALA A 262 -22.56 9.57 -10.33
N ASP A 263 -21.73 8.75 -10.97
CA ASP A 263 -20.31 8.59 -10.61
C ASP A 263 -19.50 9.84 -10.92
N GLN A 264 -19.85 10.54 -12.01
CA GLN A 264 -19.26 11.84 -12.33
C GLN A 264 -19.52 12.88 -11.24
N VAL A 265 -20.74 12.92 -10.68
CA VAL A 265 -21.07 13.82 -9.54
C VAL A 265 -20.22 13.47 -8.32
N HIS A 266 -19.98 12.17 -8.05
CA HIS A 266 -19.11 11.74 -6.96
C HIS A 266 -17.64 12.11 -7.21
N LEU A 267 -17.15 11.94 -8.44
CA LEU A 267 -15.82 12.36 -8.86
C LEU A 267 -15.62 13.87 -8.60
N ASP A 268 -16.55 14.69 -9.07
CA ASP A 268 -16.48 16.15 -8.89
C ASP A 268 -16.55 16.55 -7.42
N LYS A 269 -17.37 15.86 -6.63
CA LYS A 269 -17.43 16.06 -5.17
C LYS A 269 -16.10 15.73 -4.49
N ILE A 270 -15.46 14.62 -4.84
CA ILE A 270 -14.15 14.25 -4.30
C ILE A 270 -13.10 15.29 -4.69
N LYS A 271 -13.07 15.72 -5.97
CA LYS A 271 -12.17 16.77 -6.45
C LYS A 271 -12.36 18.08 -5.68
N ALA A 272 -13.61 18.48 -5.44
CA ALA A 272 -13.93 19.66 -4.65
C ALA A 272 -13.43 19.52 -3.20
N THR A 273 -13.60 18.36 -2.57
CA THR A 273 -13.07 18.11 -1.22
C THR A 273 -11.55 18.12 -1.19
N ILE A 274 -10.88 17.51 -2.17
CA ILE A 274 -9.41 17.51 -2.25
C ILE A 274 -8.91 18.96 -2.33
N LYS A 275 -9.50 19.77 -3.22
CA LYS A 275 -9.14 21.17 -3.41
C LYS A 275 -9.40 22.04 -2.17
N ASN A 276 -10.60 21.92 -1.59
CA ASN A 276 -11.09 22.88 -0.61
C ASN A 276 -10.81 22.45 0.84
N VAL A 277 -10.52 21.17 1.08
CA VAL A 277 -10.34 20.61 2.43
C VAL A 277 -8.97 19.95 2.56
N LEU A 278 -8.63 18.97 1.71
CA LEU A 278 -7.39 18.21 1.88
C LEU A 278 -6.14 19.08 1.67
N PHE A 279 -6.02 19.73 0.50
CA PHE A 279 -4.83 20.50 0.16
C PHE A 279 -4.53 21.62 1.17
N PRO A 280 -5.49 22.49 1.57
CA PRO A 280 -5.22 23.53 2.55
C PRO A 280 -4.70 22.98 3.89
N LYS A 281 -5.18 21.80 4.31
CA LYS A 281 -4.74 21.17 5.55
C LYS A 281 -3.35 20.56 5.44
N LEU A 282 -3.03 19.93 4.32
CA LEU A 282 -1.72 19.34 4.09
C LEU A 282 -0.64 20.39 3.81
N GLU A 283 -0.98 21.47 3.09
CA GLU A 283 -0.09 22.60 2.83
C GLU A 283 0.22 23.41 4.09
N ALA A 284 -0.66 23.39 5.10
CA ALA A 284 -0.42 24.02 6.39
C ALA A 284 0.65 23.30 7.24
N ILE A 285 1.09 22.10 6.83
CA ILE A 285 2.14 21.34 7.52
C ILE A 285 3.49 21.97 7.18
N SER A 286 4.08 22.68 8.15
CA SER A 286 5.37 23.38 7.96
C SER A 286 6.60 22.48 8.05
N ALA A 287 6.45 21.23 8.48
CA ALA A 287 7.58 20.33 8.74
C ALA A 287 8.29 19.84 7.47
N HIS A 288 7.55 19.75 6.35
CA HIS A 288 8.02 19.33 5.03
C HIS A 288 6.96 19.67 3.97
N GLN A 289 7.33 19.68 2.69
CA GLN A 289 6.36 19.82 1.60
C GLN A 289 5.49 18.55 1.51
N CYS A 290 4.32 18.57 2.16
CA CYS A 290 3.40 17.45 2.19
C CYS A 290 2.60 17.28 0.88
N VAL A 291 2.39 18.36 0.11
CA VAL A 291 1.78 18.33 -1.24
C VAL A 291 2.85 18.69 -2.28
N PRO A 292 3.42 17.70 -2.98
CA PRO A 292 4.42 17.95 -4.03
C PRO A 292 3.86 18.71 -5.24
N ASN A 293 4.73 19.41 -5.97
CA ASN A 293 4.34 20.24 -7.11
C ASN A 293 3.71 19.47 -8.29
N PHE A 294 4.00 18.17 -8.42
CA PHE A 294 3.44 17.33 -9.48
C PHE A 294 2.00 16.90 -9.21
N ILE A 295 1.48 17.15 -7.99
CA ILE A 295 0.12 16.76 -7.63
C ILE A 295 -0.88 17.65 -8.35
N SER A 296 -1.90 16.99 -8.93
CA SER A 296 -3.03 17.65 -9.56
C SER A 296 -4.34 17.33 -8.82
N LEU A 297 -5.40 18.07 -9.16
CA LEU A 297 -6.76 17.77 -8.70
C LEU A 297 -7.34 16.52 -9.38
N GLU A 298 -6.83 16.14 -10.55
CA GLU A 298 -7.30 14.94 -11.23
C GLU A 298 -6.79 13.69 -10.50
N PRO A 299 -7.58 12.60 -10.50
CA PRO A 299 -7.07 11.32 -10.02
C PRO A 299 -5.91 10.89 -10.90
N VAL A 300 -4.90 10.26 -10.29
CA VAL A 300 -3.73 9.74 -11.02
C VAL A 300 -4.20 8.76 -12.09
N VAL A 301 -5.14 7.89 -11.73
CA VAL A 301 -5.78 6.93 -12.63
C VAL A 301 -7.23 6.68 -12.23
N LYS A 302 -8.01 6.18 -13.19
CA LYS A 302 -9.43 5.85 -13.01
C LYS A 302 -9.66 4.38 -13.34
N ILE A 303 -9.94 3.58 -12.32
CA ILE A 303 -10.12 2.13 -12.40
C ILE A 303 -11.62 1.80 -12.34
N GLU A 304 -12.15 1.17 -13.40
CA GLU A 304 -13.55 0.72 -13.49
C GLU A 304 -13.86 -0.38 -12.44
N ASP A 305 -15.14 -0.72 -12.22
CA ASP A 305 -15.50 -1.86 -11.36
C ASP A 305 -14.96 -3.19 -11.92
N LEU A 306 -14.23 -3.91 -11.07
CA LEU A 306 -13.70 -5.24 -11.36
C LEU A 306 -14.80 -6.29 -11.53
N ASN A 307 -16.03 -6.05 -11.05
CA ASN A 307 -17.14 -6.98 -11.12
C ASN A 307 -16.72 -8.37 -10.61
N VAL A 308 -17.05 -9.42 -11.36
CA VAL A 308 -16.68 -10.81 -11.07
C VAL A 308 -15.18 -11.06 -11.09
N MET A 309 -14.38 -10.19 -11.72
CA MET A 309 -12.92 -10.34 -11.81
C MET A 309 -12.25 -10.12 -10.45
N ALA A 310 -12.84 -9.33 -9.55
CA ALA A 310 -12.31 -9.14 -8.20
C ALA A 310 -12.24 -10.48 -7.44
N SER A 311 -13.29 -11.29 -7.54
CA SER A 311 -13.33 -12.62 -6.92
C SER A 311 -12.34 -13.57 -7.59
N GLU A 312 -12.22 -13.51 -8.91
CA GLU A 312 -11.30 -14.36 -9.67
C GLU A 312 -9.83 -14.05 -9.37
N ILE A 313 -9.46 -12.77 -9.20
CA ILE A 313 -8.11 -12.35 -8.76
C ILE A 313 -7.75 -13.02 -7.43
N GLN A 314 -8.68 -13.03 -6.47
CA GLN A 314 -8.46 -13.63 -5.15
C GLN A 314 -8.38 -15.15 -5.20
N LYS A 315 -9.29 -15.81 -5.94
CA LYS A 315 -9.34 -17.27 -6.05
C LYS A 315 -8.15 -17.86 -6.82
N LEU A 316 -7.71 -17.17 -7.87
CA LEU A 316 -6.60 -17.61 -8.70
C LEU A 316 -5.24 -17.10 -8.20
N ASN A 317 -5.24 -16.12 -7.30
CA ASN A 317 -4.04 -15.42 -6.82
C ASN A 317 -3.22 -14.80 -7.97
N VAL A 318 -3.92 -14.23 -8.95
CA VAL A 318 -3.34 -13.71 -10.19
C VAL A 318 -3.83 -12.27 -10.40
N PRO A 319 -2.92 -11.30 -10.59
CA PRO A 319 -3.31 -9.92 -10.85
C PRO A 319 -3.94 -9.79 -12.24
N LEU A 320 -4.68 -8.71 -12.43
CA LEU A 320 -5.46 -8.42 -13.63
C LEU A 320 -4.64 -8.53 -14.93
N LYS A 321 -3.38 -8.06 -14.90
CA LYS A 321 -2.41 -8.13 -16.00
C LYS A 321 -2.30 -9.53 -16.61
N TYR A 322 -2.33 -10.56 -15.79
CA TYR A 322 -2.18 -11.96 -16.20
C TYR A 322 -3.46 -12.78 -16.06
N LEU A 323 -4.58 -12.17 -15.65
CA LEU A 323 -5.82 -12.87 -15.37
C LEU A 323 -6.47 -13.43 -16.63
N SER A 324 -6.41 -12.69 -17.74
CA SER A 324 -7.06 -13.07 -19.01
C SER A 324 -6.51 -14.34 -19.65
N SER A 325 -5.29 -14.76 -19.27
CA SER A 325 -4.66 -16.01 -19.71
C SER A 325 -4.97 -17.20 -18.81
N GLN A 326 -5.62 -16.99 -17.67
CA GLN A 326 -6.03 -18.07 -16.76
C GLN A 326 -7.44 -18.53 -17.10
N THR A 327 -7.75 -19.79 -16.78
CA THR A 327 -9.13 -20.28 -16.84
C THR A 327 -9.91 -19.75 -15.64
N PRO A 328 -11.06 -19.07 -15.84
CA PRO A 328 -11.86 -18.58 -14.72
C PRO A 328 -12.45 -19.75 -13.91
N THR A 329 -12.69 -19.51 -12.62
CA THR A 329 -13.24 -20.51 -11.69
C THR A 329 -14.77 -20.57 -11.72
N ILE A 330 -15.42 -19.43 -11.98
CA ILE A 330 -16.90 -19.32 -11.95
C ILE A 330 -17.53 -19.56 -13.33
N PHE A 331 -16.78 -19.33 -14.42
CA PHE A 331 -17.30 -19.37 -15.80
C PHE A 331 -16.47 -20.34 -16.65
N PRO A 332 -17.03 -20.89 -17.75
CA PRO A 332 -16.27 -21.78 -18.64
C PRO A 332 -15.14 -21.06 -19.39
N SER A 333 -15.31 -19.76 -19.70
CA SER A 333 -14.28 -18.94 -20.35
C SER A 333 -14.58 -17.45 -20.16
N TRP A 334 -13.53 -16.62 -20.32
CA TRP A 334 -13.67 -15.17 -20.35
C TRP A 334 -14.36 -14.69 -21.63
N SER A 335 -15.40 -13.89 -21.49
CA SER A 335 -16.03 -13.18 -22.61
C SER A 335 -15.09 -12.14 -23.22
N LEU A 336 -15.34 -11.76 -24.48
CA LEU A 336 -14.60 -10.69 -25.14
C LEU A 336 -14.68 -9.37 -24.35
N TYR A 337 -15.85 -9.06 -23.80
CA TYR A 337 -16.07 -7.87 -22.98
C TYR A 337 -15.19 -7.86 -21.72
N GLN A 338 -15.14 -8.98 -21.00
CA GLN A 338 -14.29 -9.12 -19.81
C GLN A 338 -12.82 -8.94 -20.17
N LYS A 339 -12.33 -9.59 -21.24
CA LYS A 339 -10.94 -9.42 -21.68
C LYS A 339 -10.60 -7.97 -22.03
N GLN A 340 -11.52 -7.27 -22.71
CA GLN A 340 -11.35 -5.85 -23.02
C GLN A 340 -11.37 -4.97 -21.77
N LEU A 341 -12.22 -5.26 -20.79
CA LEU A 341 -12.26 -4.55 -19.51
C LEU A 341 -10.97 -4.77 -18.72
N MET A 342 -10.49 -6.02 -18.61
CA MET A 342 -9.21 -6.36 -18.00
C MET A 342 -8.07 -5.54 -18.61
N LYS A 343 -7.99 -5.51 -19.94
CA LYS A 343 -6.94 -4.76 -20.66
C LYS A 343 -6.98 -3.27 -20.34
N ARG A 344 -8.15 -2.63 -20.39
CA ARG A 344 -8.27 -1.18 -20.09
C ARG A 344 -7.86 -0.85 -18.66
N MET A 345 -8.26 -1.68 -17.71
CA MET A 345 -7.93 -1.50 -16.30
C MET A 345 -6.46 -1.78 -16.02
N ASP A 346 -5.87 -2.77 -16.71
CA ASP A 346 -4.43 -3.04 -16.66
C ASP A 346 -3.60 -1.85 -17.16
N GLU A 347 -4.03 -1.23 -18.26
CA GLU A 347 -3.43 0.02 -18.76
C GLU A 347 -3.48 1.16 -17.71
N GLN A 348 -4.53 1.22 -16.88
CA GLN A 348 -4.58 2.17 -15.76
C GLN A 348 -3.57 1.82 -14.67
N TYR A 349 -3.36 0.55 -14.32
CA TYR A 349 -2.31 0.20 -13.36
C TYR A 349 -0.90 0.47 -13.90
N ASP A 350 -0.68 0.32 -15.21
CA ASP A 350 0.57 0.71 -15.88
C ASP A 350 0.79 2.23 -15.81
N LEU A 351 -0.25 3.04 -16.02
CA LEU A 351 -0.18 4.49 -15.84
C LEU A 351 0.13 4.89 -14.39
N LEU A 352 -0.45 4.20 -13.41
CA LEU A 352 -0.16 4.45 -11.99
C LEU A 352 1.30 4.08 -11.66
N ALA A 353 1.81 2.97 -12.18
CA ALA A 353 3.21 2.59 -12.06
C ALA A 353 4.14 3.64 -12.67
N GLN A 354 3.80 4.14 -13.87
CA GLN A 354 4.57 5.19 -14.54
C GLN A 354 4.58 6.51 -13.75
N HIS A 355 3.43 6.90 -13.17
CA HIS A 355 3.36 8.06 -12.28
C HIS A 355 4.32 7.93 -11.10
N ILE A 356 4.33 6.79 -10.42
CA ILE A 356 5.25 6.52 -9.31
C ILE A 356 6.71 6.60 -9.79
N ILE A 357 7.04 5.96 -10.91
CA ILE A 357 8.40 5.94 -11.46
C ILE A 357 8.89 7.35 -11.83
N ASN A 358 8.01 8.19 -12.38
CA ASN A 358 8.37 9.53 -12.83
C ASN A 358 8.51 10.53 -11.69
N TYR A 359 7.68 10.40 -10.64
CA TYR A 359 7.51 11.48 -9.68
C TYR A 359 7.94 11.14 -8.25
N PHE A 360 8.02 9.85 -7.88
CA PHE A 360 8.41 9.46 -6.53
C PHE A 360 9.93 9.31 -6.46
N ILE A 361 10.63 10.34 -6.93
CA ILE A 361 12.09 10.42 -6.96
C ILE A 361 12.61 11.04 -5.66
N ASP A 362 13.90 10.91 -5.40
CA ASP A 362 14.55 11.69 -4.34
C ASP A 362 14.58 13.17 -4.80
N GLU A 363 14.18 14.10 -3.93
CA GLU A 363 14.57 15.51 -4.11
C GLU A 363 16.04 15.57 -3.66
N ASP A 364 16.95 15.89 -4.60
CA ASP A 364 18.40 15.99 -4.36
C ASP A 364 18.76 16.95 -3.22
#